data_AF-A0A6L8LZP3-F1
#
_entry.id   AF-A0A6L8LZP3-F1
#
_cell.length_a   1.000
_cell.length_b   1.000
_cell.length_c   1.000
_cell.angle_alpha   90.00
_cell.angle_beta   90.00
_cell.angle_gamma   90.00
#
_symmetry.space_group_name_H-M   'P 1'
#
loop_
_entity.id
_entity.type
_entity.pdbx_description
1 polymer ?
#
loop_
_entity_poly.entity_id
_entity_poly.type
_entity_poly.pdbx_seq_one_letter_code
_entity_poly.pdbx_strand_id
1 'polypeptide(L)'
;MKPVKTLKINATDSAIKRHSKDECIKDINDPRFGGVLFRYHKDRSRGSWHLRKKGKWKKLGNYPAMTIKDIEQNLAFIDLNLACGAPLESAVVQHWDTVSDLLSWYLERVKKLNASHMSQHRKSTIKSAINRHLIPLIGALPVLELDKPTLDEKLIIPTQEKLSDSFLGLV
;
A
#
# COMPACT_ATOMS: atom_id res chain seq x y z
N MET A 1 -9.10 -7.94 -38.51
CA MET A 1 -8.82 -7.30 -37.21
C MET A 1 -7.77 -6.21 -37.43
N LYS A 2 -8.07 -4.94 -37.14
CA LYS A 2 -7.05 -3.88 -37.20
C LYS A 2 -5.94 -4.18 -36.18
N PRO A 3 -4.65 -3.97 -36.50
CA PRO A 3 -3.57 -4.22 -35.58
C PRO A 3 -3.74 -3.33 -34.35
N VAL A 4 -3.75 -4.00 -33.20
CA VAL A 4 -3.84 -3.41 -31.88
C VAL A 4 -2.59 -2.57 -31.64
N LYS A 5 -2.71 -1.24 -31.64
CA LYS A 5 -1.57 -0.33 -31.51
C LYS A 5 -1.32 0.04 -30.04
N THR A 6 -0.07 -0.04 -29.61
CA THR A 6 0.41 0.63 -28.40
C THR A 6 0.86 2.04 -28.75
N LEU A 7 0.24 3.05 -28.16
CA LEU A 7 0.60 4.45 -28.33
C LEU A 7 1.65 4.84 -27.27
N LYS A 8 2.82 5.33 -27.70
CA LYS A 8 3.87 5.83 -26.81
C LYS A 8 3.78 7.36 -26.70
N ILE A 9 3.40 7.87 -25.54
CA ILE A 9 3.21 9.31 -25.27
C ILE A 9 3.51 9.64 -23.81
N ASN A 10 3.78 10.91 -23.51
CA ASN A 10 3.69 11.42 -22.15
C ASN A 10 2.21 11.45 -21.76
N ALA A 11 1.78 10.43 -21.03
CA ALA A 11 0.40 10.22 -20.73
C ALA A 11 -0.05 11.20 -19.63
N THR A 12 -1.31 11.62 -19.72
CA THR A 12 -2.05 12.38 -18.72
C THR A 12 -3.49 11.83 -18.72
N ASP A 13 -4.27 12.07 -17.66
CA ASP A 13 -5.67 11.62 -17.66
C ASP A 13 -6.47 12.23 -18.81
N SER A 14 -6.17 13.47 -19.20
CA SER A 14 -6.74 14.11 -20.38
C SER A 14 -6.34 13.40 -21.68
N ALA A 15 -5.08 12.97 -21.81
CA ALA A 15 -4.64 12.20 -22.97
C ALA A 15 -5.31 10.82 -23.03
N ILE A 16 -5.47 10.13 -21.89
CA ILE A 16 -6.21 8.87 -21.79
C ILE A 16 -7.67 9.10 -22.22
N LYS A 17 -8.35 10.12 -21.70
CA LYS A 17 -9.72 10.45 -22.12
C LYS A 17 -9.80 10.78 -23.60
N ARG A 18 -8.83 11.55 -24.15
CA ARG A 18 -8.79 11.92 -25.58
C ARG A 18 -8.66 10.69 -26.48
N HIS A 19 -7.74 9.78 -26.16
CA HIS A 19 -7.45 8.59 -26.97
C HIS A 19 -8.42 7.42 -26.71
N SER A 20 -9.33 7.55 -25.73
CA SER A 20 -10.44 6.59 -25.56
C SER A 20 -11.34 6.49 -26.79
N LYS A 21 -11.43 7.55 -27.61
CA LYS A 21 -12.26 7.58 -28.82
C LYS A 21 -11.65 6.86 -30.02
N ASP A 22 -10.35 6.55 -29.98
CA ASP A 22 -9.65 5.87 -31.06
C ASP A 22 -9.57 4.36 -30.77
N GLU A 23 -10.39 3.59 -31.48
CA GLU A 23 -10.47 2.13 -31.35
C GLU A 23 -9.20 1.40 -31.80
N CYS A 24 -8.33 2.05 -32.59
CA CYS A 24 -7.08 1.44 -33.04
C CYS A 24 -6.04 1.38 -31.91
N ILE A 25 -6.18 2.22 -30.89
CA ILE A 25 -5.29 2.27 -29.73
C ILE A 25 -5.83 1.36 -28.63
N LYS A 26 -5.09 0.33 -28.24
CA LYS A 26 -5.47 -0.51 -27.09
C LYS A 26 -4.69 -0.19 -25.83
N ASP A 27 -3.41 0.10 -26.01
CA ASP A 27 -2.49 0.33 -24.92
C ASP A 27 -1.87 1.73 -25.05
N ILE A 28 -1.69 2.42 -23.94
CA ILE A 28 -0.86 3.63 -23.82
C ILE A 28 0.36 3.27 -22.98
N ASN A 29 1.54 3.62 -23.45
CA ASN A 29 2.79 3.43 -22.72
C ASN A 29 3.47 4.78 -22.55
N ASP A 30 3.70 5.17 -21.30
CA ASP A 30 4.50 6.34 -20.99
C ASP A 30 5.97 5.92 -20.80
N PRO A 31 6.90 6.40 -21.64
CA PRO A 31 8.31 6.05 -21.52
C PRO A 31 8.91 6.40 -20.15
N ARG A 32 8.34 7.39 -19.43
CA ARG A 32 8.80 7.81 -18.10
C ARG A 32 8.56 6.76 -17.03
N PHE A 33 7.56 5.90 -17.21
CA PHE A 33 7.16 4.89 -16.21
C PHE A 33 7.74 3.51 -16.47
N GLY A 34 8.89 3.43 -17.16
CA GLY A 34 9.79 2.28 -17.16
C GLY A 34 9.14 0.90 -17.04
N GLY A 35 8.33 0.50 -18.04
CA GLY A 35 7.68 -0.83 -18.03
C GLY A 35 6.26 -0.85 -17.46
N VAL A 36 5.61 0.30 -17.27
CA VAL A 36 4.16 0.40 -17.06
C VAL A 36 3.43 0.68 -18.39
N LEU A 37 2.26 0.05 -18.58
CA LEU A 37 1.31 0.42 -19.62
C LEU A 37 -0.10 0.56 -19.05
N PHE A 38 -0.87 1.44 -19.68
CA PHE A 38 -2.32 1.51 -19.54
C PHE A 38 -2.98 0.72 -20.66
N ARG A 39 -4.03 -0.04 -20.36
CA ARG A 39 -4.82 -0.79 -21.34
C ARG A 39 -6.29 -0.45 -21.21
N TYR A 40 -6.91 -0.01 -22.30
CA TYR A 40 -8.36 0.24 -22.33
C TYR A 40 -9.16 -1.05 -22.16
N HIS A 41 -10.29 -0.95 -21.46
CA HIS A 41 -11.34 -1.97 -21.49
C HIS A 41 -12.19 -1.83 -22.76
N LYS A 42 -13.14 -2.75 -22.96
CA LYS A 42 -14.02 -2.74 -24.13
C LYS A 42 -14.90 -1.49 -24.20
N ASP A 43 -15.38 -0.99 -23.05
CA ASP A 43 -16.20 0.22 -22.94
C ASP A 43 -15.40 1.53 -23.15
N ARG A 44 -14.07 1.43 -23.08
CA ARG A 44 -13.08 2.51 -23.24
C ARG A 44 -13.22 3.68 -22.27
N SER A 45 -14.23 3.70 -21.41
CA SER A 45 -14.36 4.61 -20.27
C SER A 45 -13.44 4.18 -19.11
N ARG A 46 -13.08 2.89 -19.08
CA ARG A 46 -12.20 2.29 -18.07
C ARG A 46 -10.96 1.66 -18.68
N GLY A 47 -10.03 1.32 -17.81
CA GLY A 47 -8.83 0.61 -18.19
C GLY A 47 -8.13 -0.03 -17.00
N SER A 48 -7.01 -0.69 -17.29
CA SER A 48 -6.15 -1.30 -16.29
C SER A 48 -4.70 -0.88 -16.50
N TRP A 49 -4.02 -0.53 -15.42
CA TRP A 49 -2.58 -0.37 -15.39
C TRP A 49 -1.90 -1.72 -15.29
N HIS A 50 -0.79 -1.91 -16.00
CA HIS A 50 0.00 -3.13 -15.99
C HIS A 50 1.48 -2.80 -15.89
N LEU A 51 2.22 -3.57 -15.09
CA LEU A 51 3.67 -3.52 -14.96
C LEU A 51 4.30 -4.76 -15.59
N ARG A 52 5.44 -4.58 -16.25
CA ARG A 52 6.23 -5.67 -16.82
C ARG A 52 7.18 -6.25 -15.77
N LYS A 53 6.89 -7.46 -15.29
CA LYS A 53 7.74 -8.20 -14.32
C LYS A 53 8.14 -9.55 -14.90
N LYS A 54 9.46 -9.85 -14.93
CA LYS A 54 10.02 -11.10 -15.47
C LYS A 54 9.45 -11.47 -16.86
N GLY A 55 9.38 -10.47 -17.75
CA GLY A 55 8.85 -10.63 -19.10
C GLY A 55 7.33 -10.74 -19.23
N LYS A 56 6.57 -10.79 -18.12
CA LYS A 56 5.11 -10.90 -18.13
C LYS A 56 4.45 -9.58 -17.70
N TRP A 57 3.33 -9.24 -18.33
CA TRP A 57 2.48 -8.14 -17.91
C TRP A 57 1.61 -8.58 -16.75
N LYS A 58 1.62 -7.79 -15.67
CA LYS A 58 0.82 -8.05 -14.49
C LYS A 58 0.03 -6.80 -14.14
N LYS A 59 -1.23 -7.00 -13.74
CA LYS A 59 -2.15 -5.91 -13.43
C LYS A 59 -1.73 -5.21 -12.13
N LEU A 60 -1.70 -3.88 -12.15
CA LEU A 60 -1.48 -3.02 -10.97
C LEU A 60 -2.82 -2.58 -10.37
N GLY A 61 -3.70 -2.02 -11.19
CA GLY A 61 -4.96 -1.45 -10.72
C GLY A 61 -5.88 -1.07 -11.86
N ASN A 62 -7.08 -0.61 -11.53
CA ASN A 62 -8.08 -0.16 -12.50
C ASN A 62 -8.15 1.37 -12.54
N TYR A 63 -8.26 1.93 -13.73
CA TYR A 63 -8.65 3.33 -13.94
C TYR A 63 -10.18 3.44 -14.01
N PRO A 64 -10.81 4.48 -13.44
CA PRO A 64 -10.20 5.69 -12.87
C PRO A 64 -9.84 5.63 -11.38
N ALA A 65 -10.08 4.51 -10.69
CA ALA A 65 -9.77 4.37 -9.25
C ALA A 65 -8.28 4.54 -8.93
N MET A 66 -7.40 4.14 -9.86
CA MET A 66 -5.98 4.45 -9.87
C MET A 66 -5.70 5.32 -11.09
N THR A 67 -5.41 6.59 -10.86
CA THR A 67 -5.11 7.58 -11.90
C THR A 67 -3.65 7.48 -12.36
N ILE A 68 -3.30 8.21 -13.43
CA ILE A 68 -1.90 8.30 -13.83
C ILE A 68 -1.03 9.00 -12.78
N LYS A 69 -1.60 9.96 -12.04
CA LYS A 69 -0.91 10.67 -10.97
C LYS A 69 -0.58 9.71 -9.82
N ASP A 70 -1.49 8.78 -9.50
CA ASP A 70 -1.24 7.76 -8.48
C ASP A 70 -0.11 6.82 -8.92
N ILE A 71 -0.05 6.44 -10.21
CA ILE A 71 1.08 5.67 -10.75
C ILE A 71 2.38 6.47 -10.59
N GLU A 72 2.41 7.73 -11.04
CA GLU A 72 3.60 8.58 -10.97
C GLU A 72 4.13 8.75 -9.53
N GLN A 73 3.23 8.95 -8.56
CA GLN A 73 3.60 9.13 -7.16
C GLN A 73 4.08 7.84 -6.48
N ASN A 74 3.55 6.68 -6.88
CA ASN A 74 3.81 5.41 -6.18
C ASN A 74 4.80 4.50 -6.90
N LEU A 75 5.15 4.74 -8.17
CA LEU A 75 5.93 3.81 -8.98
C LEU A 75 7.28 3.46 -8.35
N ALA A 76 8.02 4.46 -7.86
CA ALA A 76 9.31 4.23 -7.20
C ALA A 76 9.19 3.32 -5.96
N PHE A 77 8.10 3.45 -5.20
CA PHE A 77 7.83 2.58 -4.06
C PHE A 77 7.43 1.17 -4.47
N ILE A 78 6.58 1.04 -5.50
CA ILE A 78 6.20 -0.25 -6.09
C ILE A 78 7.46 -0.98 -6.55
N ASP A 79 8.36 -0.30 -7.27
CA ASP A 79 9.63 -0.88 -7.74
C ASP A 79 10.53 -1.31 -6.59
N LEU A 80 10.66 -0.49 -5.54
CA LEU A 80 11.45 -0.82 -4.36
C LEU A 80 10.90 -2.07 -3.64
N ASN A 81 9.59 -2.15 -3.42
CA ASN A 81 8.95 -3.31 -2.80
C ASN A 81 9.18 -4.59 -3.61
N LEU A 82 9.06 -4.49 -4.94
CA LEU A 82 9.31 -5.61 -5.84
C LEU A 82 10.77 -6.05 -5.80
N ALA A 83 11.71 -5.10 -5.74
CA ALA A 83 13.14 -5.37 -5.61
C ALA A 83 13.48 -6.05 -4.27
N CYS A 84 12.77 -5.69 -3.19
CA CYS A 84 12.85 -6.37 -1.89
C CYS A 84 12.12 -7.73 -1.84
N GLY A 85 11.55 -8.19 -2.95
CA GLY A 85 10.94 -9.52 -3.07
C GLY A 85 9.45 -9.59 -2.71
N ALA A 86 8.76 -8.44 -2.56
CA ALA A 86 7.33 -8.46 -2.32
C ALA A 86 6.55 -9.08 -3.50
N PRO A 87 5.45 -9.82 -3.21
CA PRO A 87 4.42 -10.13 -4.21
C PRO A 87 3.88 -8.84 -4.85
N LEU A 88 3.40 -8.91 -6.09
CA LEU A 88 2.99 -7.71 -6.80
C LEU A 88 1.76 -7.07 -6.14
N GLU A 89 0.82 -7.90 -5.71
CA GLU A 89 -0.42 -7.51 -5.07
C GLU A 89 -0.13 -6.64 -3.83
N SER A 90 0.85 -7.05 -3.02
CA SER A 90 1.32 -6.30 -1.85
C SER A 90 2.22 -5.11 -2.19
N ALA A 91 2.87 -5.10 -3.35
CA ALA A 91 3.74 -4.00 -3.76
C ALA A 91 2.94 -2.78 -4.23
N VAL A 92 1.73 -2.99 -4.76
CA VAL A 92 0.86 -1.96 -5.35
C VAL A 92 -0.09 -1.34 -4.34
N VAL A 93 -0.58 -2.15 -3.40
CA VAL A 93 -1.46 -1.67 -2.33
C VAL A 93 -0.57 -1.18 -1.18
N GLN A 94 -0.27 0.12 -1.15
CA GLN A 94 0.32 0.78 0.02
C GLN A 94 -0.72 0.98 1.14
N HIS A 95 -1.46 -0.06 1.50
CA HIS A 95 -2.50 0.07 2.51
C HIS A 95 -2.52 -1.17 3.37
N TRP A 96 -2.43 -0.93 4.68
CA TRP A 96 -2.80 -1.88 5.70
C TRP A 96 -4.29 -1.68 5.98
N ASP A 97 -5.09 -2.72 5.76
CA ASP A 97 -6.53 -2.67 6.00
C ASP A 97 -6.79 -2.28 7.46
N THR A 98 -6.08 -2.93 8.39
CA THR A 98 -6.20 -2.69 9.83
C THR A 98 -4.87 -2.28 10.48
N VAL A 99 -4.95 -1.69 11.67
CA VAL A 99 -3.77 -1.41 12.50
C VAL A 99 -3.01 -2.70 12.82
N SER A 100 -3.70 -3.83 12.98
CA SER A 100 -3.05 -5.13 13.19
C SER A 100 -2.16 -5.53 12.00
N ASP A 101 -2.57 -5.25 10.77
CA ASP A 101 -1.76 -5.53 9.57
C ASP A 101 -0.48 -4.69 9.55
N LEU A 102 -0.60 -3.40 9.89
CA LEU A 102 0.54 -2.48 10.05
C LEU A 102 1.52 -2.96 11.13
N LEU A 103 1.00 -3.26 12.32
CA LEU A 103 1.82 -3.66 13.46
C LEU A 103 2.47 -5.03 13.24
N SER A 104 1.77 -5.96 12.58
CA SER A 104 2.31 -7.28 12.21
C SER A 104 3.45 -7.14 11.20
N TRP A 105 3.29 -6.30 10.18
CA TRP A 105 4.37 -5.97 9.25
C TRP A 105 5.58 -5.37 9.98
N TYR A 106 5.36 -4.43 10.91
CA TYR A 106 6.44 -3.83 11.68
C TYR A 106 7.16 -4.86 12.57
N LEU A 107 6.43 -5.78 13.21
CA LEU A 107 7.03 -6.87 13.98
C LEU A 107 7.92 -7.78 13.12
N GLU A 108 7.48 -8.13 11.91
CA GLU A 108 8.30 -8.91 10.97
C GLU A 108 9.58 -8.18 10.56
N ARG A 109 9.52 -6.85 10.39
CA ARG A 109 10.71 -6.03 10.15
C ARG A 109 11.65 -6.04 11.35
N VAL A 110 11.12 -5.82 12.56
CA VAL A 110 11.91 -5.79 13.82
C VAL A 110 12.62 -7.12 14.05
N LYS A 111 11.97 -8.26 13.75
CA LYS A 111 12.59 -9.60 13.84
C LYS A 111 13.83 -9.72 12.95
N LYS A 112 13.79 -9.16 11.74
CA LYS A 112 14.88 -9.24 10.73
C LYS A 112 16.06 -8.30 11.01
N LEU A 113 15.91 -7.30 11.87
CA LEU A 113 17.02 -6.44 12.25
C LEU A 113 18.11 -7.27 12.96
N ASN A 114 19.38 -7.00 12.71
CA ASN A 114 20.48 -7.64 13.43
C ASN A 114 20.81 -6.88 14.74
N ALA A 115 21.75 -7.41 15.53
CA ALA A 115 22.12 -6.84 16.83
C ALA A 115 22.76 -5.44 16.73
N SER A 116 23.39 -5.10 15.59
CA SER A 116 23.97 -3.77 15.38
C SER A 116 22.90 -2.68 15.22
N HIS A 117 21.71 -3.04 14.72
CA HIS A 117 20.58 -2.11 14.61
C HIS A 117 19.69 -2.13 15.86
N MET A 118 19.50 -3.29 16.50
CA MET A 118 18.61 -3.39 17.65
C MET A 118 18.93 -4.58 18.56
N SER A 119 19.06 -4.30 19.86
CA SER A 119 19.27 -5.34 20.88
C SER A 119 18.05 -6.27 21.01
N GLN A 120 18.30 -7.51 21.47
CA GLN A 120 17.24 -8.49 21.68
C GLN A 120 16.22 -8.05 22.73
N HIS A 121 16.68 -7.38 23.80
CA HIS A 121 15.80 -6.81 24.82
C HIS A 121 14.81 -5.83 24.19
N ARG A 122 15.29 -4.87 23.40
CA ARG A 122 14.44 -3.87 22.75
C ARG A 122 13.42 -4.50 21.79
N LYS A 123 13.82 -5.52 21.02
CA LYS A 123 12.89 -6.28 20.18
C LYS A 123 11.79 -6.97 20.99
N SER A 124 12.15 -7.57 22.12
CA SER A 124 11.20 -8.22 23.03
C SER A 124 10.21 -7.21 23.62
N THR A 125 10.69 -6.04 24.06
CA THR A 125 9.84 -4.95 24.55
C THR A 125 8.85 -4.48 23.48
N ILE A 126 9.32 -4.24 22.25
CA ILE A 126 8.45 -3.86 21.13
C ILE A 126 7.38 -4.94 20.87
N LYS A 127 7.79 -6.20 20.82
CA LYS A 127 6.87 -7.33 20.62
C LYS A 127 5.81 -7.39 21.71
N SER A 128 6.22 -7.22 22.97
CA SER A 128 5.29 -7.23 24.11
C SER A 128 4.31 -6.06 24.04
N ALA A 129 4.81 -4.84 23.80
CA ALA A 129 3.98 -3.63 23.68
C ALA A 129 2.91 -3.79 22.60
N ILE A 130 3.30 -4.27 21.42
CA ILE A 130 2.39 -4.47 20.29
C ILE A 130 1.35 -5.54 20.62
N ASN A 131 1.79 -6.73 21.08
CA ASN A 131 0.88 -7.87 21.25
C ASN A 131 -0.04 -7.74 22.46
N ARG A 132 0.40 -7.10 23.55
CA ARG A 132 -0.37 -7.01 24.79
C ARG A 132 -1.19 -5.74 24.93
N HIS A 133 -0.81 -4.66 24.24
CA HIS A 133 -1.45 -3.36 24.40
C HIS A 133 -2.06 -2.86 23.10
N LEU A 134 -1.25 -2.71 22.04
CA LEU A 134 -1.72 -2.05 20.82
C LEU A 134 -2.72 -2.90 20.03
N ILE A 135 -2.40 -4.17 19.75
CA ILE A 135 -3.30 -5.05 18.98
C ILE A 135 -4.64 -5.27 19.71
N PRO A 136 -4.69 -5.57 21.02
CA PRO A 136 -5.96 -5.77 21.70
C PRO A 136 -6.87 -4.54 21.75
N LEU A 137 -6.29 -3.33 21.76
CA LEU A 137 -7.06 -2.08 21.92
C LEU A 137 -7.47 -1.47 20.59
N ILE A 138 -6.55 -1.41 19.63
CA ILE A 138 -6.76 -0.70 18.36
C ILE A 138 -6.48 -1.56 17.13
N GLY A 139 -6.11 -2.83 17.29
CA GLY A 139 -5.71 -3.69 16.17
C GLY A 139 -6.78 -3.89 15.11
N ALA A 140 -8.05 -3.92 15.50
CA ALA A 140 -9.17 -4.09 14.57
C ALA A 140 -9.58 -2.79 13.84
N LEU A 141 -9.06 -1.62 14.26
CA LEU A 141 -9.41 -0.37 13.62
C LEU A 141 -8.83 -0.29 12.20
N PRO A 142 -9.59 0.21 11.22
CA PRO A 142 -9.03 0.53 9.92
C PRO A 142 -7.96 1.61 10.05
N VAL A 143 -6.83 1.46 9.35
CA VAL A 143 -5.76 2.48 9.40
C VAL A 143 -6.24 3.83 8.91
N LEU A 144 -7.20 3.85 7.97
CA LEU A 144 -7.78 5.07 7.42
C LEU A 144 -8.73 5.79 8.39
N GLU A 145 -9.18 5.12 9.45
CA GLU A 145 -10.09 5.66 10.46
C GLU A 145 -9.34 6.08 11.75
N LEU A 146 -8.01 6.03 11.75
CA LEU A 146 -7.22 6.52 12.88
C LEU A 146 -7.22 8.06 12.94
N ASP A 147 -7.91 8.60 13.92
CA ASP A 147 -7.89 10.02 14.26
C ASP A 147 -7.63 10.24 15.77
N LYS A 148 -7.50 11.52 16.17
CA LYS A 148 -7.19 11.88 17.55
C LYS A 148 -8.28 11.41 18.53
N PRO A 149 -9.59 11.66 18.29
CA PRO A 149 -10.64 11.18 19.18
C PRO A 149 -10.63 9.66 19.36
N THR A 150 -10.51 8.92 18.25
CA THR A 150 -10.55 7.45 18.29
C THR A 150 -9.34 6.89 19.03
N LEU A 151 -8.15 7.49 18.87
CA LEU A 151 -6.97 7.10 19.63
C LEU A 151 -7.10 7.41 21.12
N ASP A 152 -7.64 8.57 21.48
CA ASP A 152 -7.81 8.95 22.88
C ASP A 152 -8.78 8.00 23.60
N GLU A 153 -9.94 7.74 22.97
CA GLU A 153 -10.98 6.86 23.50
C GLU A 153 -10.55 5.39 23.54
N LYS A 154 -9.95 4.87 22.45
CA LYS A 154 -9.69 3.43 22.32
C LYS A 154 -8.33 3.00 22.86
N LEU A 155 -7.35 3.90 22.94
CA LEU A 155 -5.99 3.57 23.37
C LEU A 155 -5.59 4.29 24.66
N ILE A 156 -5.71 5.62 24.71
CA ILE A 156 -5.13 6.42 25.81
C ILE A 156 -5.89 6.21 27.11
N ILE A 157 -7.20 6.46 27.12
CA ILE A 157 -8.05 6.31 28.31
C ILE A 157 -7.96 4.88 28.88
N PRO A 158 -8.16 3.79 28.10
CA PRO A 158 -8.09 2.43 28.64
C PRO A 158 -6.72 2.04 29.18
N THR A 159 -5.64 2.63 28.63
CA THR A 159 -4.29 2.38 29.12
C THR A 159 -4.03 3.10 30.44
N GLN A 160 -4.53 4.34 30.59
CA GLN A 160 -4.43 5.10 31.83
C GLN A 160 -5.22 4.46 32.96
N GLU A 161 -6.46 4.01 32.70
CA GLU A 161 -7.31 3.33 33.69
C GLU A 161 -6.64 2.05 34.24
N LYS A 162 -6.07 1.22 33.36
CA LYS A 162 -5.34 0.02 33.78
C LYS A 162 -4.12 0.34 34.65
N LEU A 163 -3.44 1.46 34.38
CA LEU A 163 -2.29 1.90 35.18
C LEU A 163 -2.73 2.48 36.53
N SER A 164 -3.84 3.22 36.58
CA SER A 164 -4.38 3.73 37.85
C SER A 164 -4.89 2.61 38.75
N ASP A 165 -5.59 1.61 38.19
CA ASP A 165 -6.09 0.46 38.96
C ASP A 165 -4.93 -0.39 39.52
N SER A 166 -3.87 -0.58 38.70
CA SER A 166 -2.65 -1.25 39.16
C SER A 166 -1.95 -0.49 40.29
N PHE A 167 -2.09 0.83 40.37
CA PHE A 167 -1.47 1.64 41.40
C PHE A 167 -2.30 1.62 42.70
N LEU A 168 -3.63 1.58 42.59
CA LEU A 168 -4.55 1.51 43.74
C LEU A 168 -4.58 0.15 44.43
N GLY A 169 -4.23 -0.95 43.74
CA GLY A 169 -4.11 -2.29 44.33
C GLY A 169 -2.80 -2.58 45.09
N LEU A 170 -1.91 -1.59 45.21
CA LEU A 170 -0.62 -1.70 45.89
C LEU A 170 -0.53 -0.84 47.18
N VAL A 171 -1.65 -0.26 47.61
CA VAL A 171 -1.82 0.50 48.87
C VAL A 171 -2.68 -0.33 49.82
#